data_AF-A0A0K8RAT8-F1
#
_entry.id   AF-A0A0K8RAT8-F1
#
_cell.length_a   1.000
_cell.length_b   1.000
_cell.length_c   1.000
_cell.angle_alpha   90.00
_cell.angle_beta   90.00
_cell.angle_gamma   90.00
#
_symmetry.space_group_name_H-M   'P 1'
#
loop_
_entity.id
_entity.type
_entity.pdbx_description
1 polymer ?
#
loop_
_entity_poly.entity_id
_entity_poly.type
_entity_poly.pdbx_seq_one_letter_code
_entity_poly.pdbx_strand_id
1 'polypeptide(L)'
;MGKGTLTLGPYPSDRQLMSPVAPAGLLATLLAFLDVKSIILGKSHYLLYCLVTAIQPRMLVTFDEKLQPLPVPVRVGQAVDVVGQAGKPKTITGFQTHTTPVLLAYGERAELATEEYISLTPVLEGFVILKKNENFTT
;
A
#
# COMPACT_ATOMS: atom_id res chain seq x y z
N MET A 1 -1.94 4.90 11.11
CA MET A 1 -1.77 5.61 12.38
C MET A 1 -3.05 5.40 13.20
N GLY A 2 -2.98 4.51 14.19
CA GLY A 2 -4.14 4.02 14.98
C GLY A 2 -4.14 2.50 15.12
N LYS A 3 -4.39 1.76 14.03
CA LYS A 3 -4.44 0.28 13.98
C LYS A 3 -3.60 -0.34 12.84
N GLY A 4 -2.56 0.35 12.37
CA GLY A 4 -1.79 -0.08 11.18
C GLY A 4 -2.47 0.16 9.83
N THR A 5 -3.70 0.69 9.81
CA THR A 5 -4.50 0.94 8.59
C THR A 5 -3.99 2.06 7.68
N LEU A 6 -3.31 3.06 8.26
CA LEU A 6 -2.76 4.22 7.54
C LEU A 6 -1.24 4.22 7.64
N THR A 7 -0.59 4.39 6.50
CA THR A 7 0.86 4.60 6.40
C THR A 7 1.15 6.07 6.14
N LEU A 8 2.34 6.50 6.56
CA LEU A 8 2.82 7.86 6.34
C LEU A 8 4.01 7.77 5.39
N GLY A 9 3.91 8.42 4.23
CA GLY A 9 4.97 8.42 3.23
C GLY A 9 4.59 9.12 1.93
N PRO A 10 5.56 9.68 1.19
CA PRO A 10 5.29 10.43 -0.04
C PRO A 10 5.12 9.55 -1.29
N TYR A 11 5.38 8.25 -1.17
CA TYR A 11 5.36 7.32 -2.28
C TYR A 11 4.19 6.33 -2.18
N PRO A 12 3.08 6.56 -2.89
CA PRO A 12 2.04 5.55 -3.15
C PRO A 12 2.50 4.43 -4.10
N SER A 13 1.67 3.37 -4.18
CA SER A 13 1.76 2.32 -5.19
C SER A 13 3.13 1.64 -5.22
N ASP A 14 3.45 0.94 -4.14
CA ASP A 14 4.67 0.14 -4.08
C ASP A 14 5.96 0.95 -4.38
N ARG A 15 5.94 2.21 -3.94
CA ARG A 15 7.02 3.21 -4.08
C ARG A 15 7.36 3.64 -5.51
N GLN A 16 6.54 3.30 -6.50
CA GLN A 16 6.82 3.62 -7.91
C GLN A 16 6.45 5.06 -8.27
N LEU A 17 5.43 5.62 -7.63
CA LEU A 17 4.92 6.95 -7.93
C LEU A 17 5.17 7.87 -6.74
N MET A 18 5.62 9.10 -7.00
CA MET A 18 5.76 10.13 -5.98
C MET A 18 4.65 11.16 -6.16
N SER A 19 3.81 11.33 -5.13
CA SER A 19 2.87 12.47 -5.11
C SER A 19 3.64 13.72 -4.73
N PRO A 20 3.52 14.86 -5.44
CA PRO A 20 4.23 16.09 -5.08
C PRO A 20 3.66 16.78 -3.84
N VAL A 21 2.40 16.50 -3.48
CA VAL A 21 1.70 17.15 -2.34
C VAL A 21 2.14 16.56 -1.00
N ALA A 22 2.43 15.25 -0.97
CA ALA A 22 2.88 14.57 0.23
C ALA A 22 4.26 15.06 0.76
N PRO A 23 5.34 15.17 -0.05
CA PRO A 23 6.62 15.72 0.41
C PRO A 23 6.51 17.21 0.72
N ALA A 24 5.70 17.98 0.00
CA ALA A 24 5.49 19.39 0.33
C ALA A 24 4.87 19.57 1.73
N GLY A 25 3.88 18.74 2.08
CA GLY A 25 3.30 18.73 3.43
C GLY A 25 4.28 18.28 4.51
N LEU A 26 5.06 17.24 4.24
CA LEU A 26 6.12 16.79 5.15
C LEU A 26 7.18 17.88 5.37
N LEU A 27 7.66 18.53 4.32
CA LEU A 27 8.64 19.62 4.41
C LEU A 27 8.08 20.83 5.18
N ALA A 28 6.83 21.20 4.94
CA ALA A 28 6.16 22.27 5.68
C ALA A 28 6.11 21.97 7.19
N THR A 29 5.81 20.73 7.56
CA THR A 29 5.76 20.33 8.97
C THR A 29 7.15 20.29 9.61
N LEU A 30 8.16 19.81 8.89
CA LEU A 30 9.55 19.81 9.35
C LEU A 30 10.08 21.24 9.57
N LEU A 31 9.77 22.17 8.67
CA LEU A 31 10.10 23.59 8.82
C LEU A 31 9.38 24.22 10.02
N ALA A 32 8.10 23.88 10.23
CA ALA A 32 7.35 24.35 11.40
C ALA A 32 7.96 23.84 12.72
N PHE A 33 8.59 22.67 12.73
CA PHE A 33 9.27 22.12 13.90
C PHE A 33 10.62 22.78 14.23
N LEU A 34 11.19 23.63 13.35
CA LEU A 34 12.41 24.37 13.67
C LEU A 34 12.19 25.44 14.75
N ASP A 35 10.99 26.01 14.82
CA ASP A 35 10.58 26.93 15.89
C ASP A 35 9.25 26.51 16.52
N VAL A 36 9.32 25.44 17.32
CA VAL A 36 8.16 24.86 17.99
C VAL A 36 7.46 25.86 18.93
N LYS A 37 8.23 26.72 19.60
CA LYS A 37 7.69 27.62 20.64
C LYS A 37 6.82 28.72 20.03
N SER A 38 7.24 29.33 18.92
CA SER A 38 6.49 30.43 18.32
C SER A 38 5.42 29.95 17.34
N ILE A 39 5.71 28.91 16.56
CA ILE A 39 4.85 28.45 15.46
C ILE A 39 3.83 27.44 15.97
N ILE A 40 4.31 26.33 16.53
CA ILE A 40 3.46 25.18 16.89
C ILE A 40 2.77 25.37 18.23
N LEU A 41 3.39 26.00 19.23
CA LEU A 41 2.79 26.27 20.55
C LEU A 41 2.16 27.67 20.64
N GLY A 42 2.41 28.53 19.65
CA GLY A 42 1.90 29.91 19.61
C GLY A 42 0.55 30.03 18.91
N LYS A 43 0.54 30.46 17.65
CA LYS A 43 -0.69 30.81 16.91
C LYS A 43 -1.07 29.81 15.81
N SER A 44 -0.11 29.02 15.33
CA SER A 44 -0.23 28.25 14.09
C SER A 44 -0.22 26.74 14.31
N HIS A 45 -0.98 26.26 15.29
CA HIS A 45 -1.11 24.83 15.61
C HIS A 45 -1.58 23.98 14.41
N TYR A 46 -2.36 24.57 13.50
CA TYR A 46 -2.93 23.89 12.34
C TYR A 46 -1.87 23.44 11.32
N LEU A 47 -0.65 23.95 11.39
CA LEU A 47 0.46 23.50 10.53
C LEU A 47 0.79 22.02 10.74
N LEU A 48 0.43 21.43 11.89
CA LEU A 48 0.53 19.99 12.10
C LEU A 48 -0.39 19.20 11.17
N TYR A 49 -1.52 19.76 10.72
CA TYR A 49 -2.41 19.10 9.76
C TYR A 49 -1.82 18.99 8.36
N CYS A 50 -0.74 19.71 8.05
CA CYS A 50 0.00 19.49 6.80
C CYS A 50 0.60 18.07 6.74
N LEU A 51 0.74 17.35 7.87
CA LEU A 51 1.10 15.92 7.87
C LEU A 51 0.06 15.04 7.18
N VAL A 52 -1.21 15.45 7.19
CA VAL A 52 -2.32 14.65 6.64
C VAL A 52 -2.15 14.40 5.15
N THR A 53 -1.48 15.29 4.41
CA THR A 53 -1.26 15.12 2.97
C THR A 53 -0.35 13.94 2.61
N ALA A 54 0.43 13.43 3.58
CA ALA A 54 1.29 12.26 3.42
C ALA A 54 0.71 10.99 4.07
N ILE A 55 -0.49 11.08 4.66
CA ILE A 55 -1.17 9.94 5.27
C ILE A 55 -2.05 9.27 4.22
N GLN A 56 -1.81 7.98 3.97
CA GLN A 56 -2.57 7.19 3.01
C GLN A 56 -2.93 5.79 3.56
N PRO A 57 -4.15 5.29 3.31
CA PRO A 57 -4.52 3.93 3.66
C PRO A 57 -3.80 2.92 2.76
N ARG A 58 -3.26 1.86 3.35
CA ARG A 58 -2.75 0.69 2.61
C ARG A 58 -3.60 -0.52 2.95
N MET A 59 -4.51 -0.84 2.05
CA MET A 59 -5.35 -2.03 2.12
C MET A 59 -5.44 -2.66 0.74
N LEU A 60 -5.69 -3.95 0.67
CA LEU A 60 -5.96 -4.68 -0.56
C LEU A 60 -7.38 -5.23 -0.51
N VAL A 61 -8.19 -4.82 -1.48
CA VAL A 61 -9.55 -5.30 -1.69
C VAL A 61 -9.67 -5.71 -3.16
N THR A 62 -10.19 -6.91 -3.37
CA THR A 62 -10.33 -7.49 -4.70
C THR A 62 -11.79 -7.50 -5.13
N PHE A 63 -12.00 -7.17 -6.41
CA PHE A 63 -13.31 -7.17 -7.05
C PHE A 63 -13.29 -8.06 -8.29
N ASP A 64 -14.45 -8.61 -8.62
CA ASP A 64 -14.69 -9.28 -9.91
C ASP A 64 -14.97 -8.25 -11.02
N GLU A 65 -15.06 -8.69 -12.28
CA GLU A 65 -15.39 -7.85 -13.45
C GLU A 65 -16.74 -7.13 -13.30
N LYS A 66 -17.64 -7.68 -12.48
CA LYS A 66 -18.95 -7.08 -12.15
C LYS A 66 -18.91 -6.12 -10.95
N LEU A 67 -17.71 -5.73 -10.50
CA LEU A 67 -17.48 -4.85 -9.34
C LEU A 67 -18.03 -5.40 -8.02
N GLN A 68 -18.23 -6.72 -7.93
CA GLN A 68 -18.63 -7.38 -6.68
C GLN A 68 -17.39 -7.76 -5.87
N PRO A 69 -17.42 -7.61 -4.54
CA PRO A 69 -16.29 -7.98 -3.70
C PRO A 69 -16.04 -9.48 -3.80
N LEU A 70 -14.80 -9.85 -4.14
CA LEU A 70 -14.41 -11.24 -4.34
C LEU A 70 -13.32 -11.60 -3.33
N PRO A 71 -13.59 -12.47 -2.34
CA PRO A 71 -12.57 -12.91 -1.40
C PRO A 71 -11.63 -13.91 -2.09
N VAL A 72 -10.36 -13.55 -2.23
CA VAL A 72 -9.32 -14.37 -2.86
C VAL A 72 -8.14 -14.55 -1.90
N PRO A 73 -7.52 -15.74 -1.84
CA PRO A 73 -6.32 -15.94 -1.05
C PRO A 73 -5.13 -15.18 -1.65
N VAL A 74 -4.45 -14.40 -0.83
CA VAL A 74 -3.30 -13.56 -1.17
C VAL A 74 -2.16 -13.87 -0.21
N ARG A 75 -0.93 -13.88 -0.73
CA ARG A 75 0.29 -13.99 0.05
C ARG A 75 0.82 -12.60 0.33
N VAL A 76 0.95 -12.24 1.60
CA VAL A 76 1.52 -10.96 2.05
C VAL A 76 2.85 -11.24 2.72
N GLY A 77 3.88 -10.46 2.39
CA GLY A 77 5.18 -10.54 3.05
C GLY A 77 6.06 -9.36 2.68
N GLN A 78 7.32 -9.41 3.10
CA GLN A 78 8.26 -8.32 2.88
C GLN A 78 8.61 -8.17 1.39
N ALA A 79 8.52 -6.94 0.88
CA ALA A 79 8.82 -6.61 -0.50
C ALA A 79 10.34 -6.72 -0.77
N VAL A 80 10.70 -7.48 -1.81
CA VAL A 80 12.07 -7.66 -2.31
C VAL A 80 12.02 -7.64 -3.84
N ASP A 81 13.02 -7.08 -4.52
CA ASP A 81 12.99 -6.96 -5.99
C ASP A 81 12.96 -8.33 -6.68
N VAL A 82 13.87 -9.23 -6.28
CA VAL A 82 13.87 -10.63 -6.71
C VAL A 82 14.41 -11.50 -5.58
N VAL A 83 13.64 -12.49 -5.16
CA VAL A 83 14.15 -13.58 -4.33
C VAL A 83 14.86 -14.58 -5.24
N GLY A 84 16.05 -15.05 -4.84
CA GLY A 84 16.90 -15.97 -5.61
C GLY A 84 16.35 -17.40 -5.74
N GLN A 85 15.06 -17.58 -5.98
CA GLN A 85 14.45 -18.87 -6.29
C GLN A 85 14.64 -19.18 -7.78
N ALA A 86 15.14 -20.38 -8.07
CA ALA A 86 15.30 -20.84 -9.45
C ALA A 86 13.93 -21.04 -10.13
N GLY A 87 13.75 -20.46 -11.32
CA GLY A 87 12.64 -20.76 -12.23
C GLY A 87 11.44 -19.81 -12.19
N LYS A 88 11.13 -19.16 -11.06
CA LYS A 88 10.05 -18.13 -10.99
C LYS A 88 10.48 -17.02 -10.03
N PRO A 89 10.89 -15.83 -10.52
CA PRO A 89 11.29 -14.74 -9.65
C PRO A 89 10.09 -14.34 -8.79
N LYS A 90 10.28 -14.36 -7.48
CA LYS A 90 9.29 -13.92 -6.49
C LYS A 90 9.68 -12.57 -5.94
N THR A 91 8.70 -11.72 -5.69
CA THR A 91 8.95 -10.36 -5.18
C THR A 91 8.67 -10.22 -3.67
N ILE A 92 8.38 -11.34 -3.00
CA ILE A 92 8.04 -11.39 -1.59
C ILE A 92 8.91 -12.43 -0.87
N THR A 93 9.43 -12.06 0.30
CA THR A 93 10.02 -12.98 1.29
C THR A 93 9.12 -13.14 2.52
N GLY A 94 9.18 -14.31 3.16
CA GLY A 94 8.49 -14.57 4.44
C GLY A 94 6.99 -14.31 4.38
N PHE A 95 6.26 -15.05 3.53
CA PHE A 95 4.85 -14.79 3.28
C PHE A 95 3.91 -15.47 4.28
N GLN A 96 2.78 -14.80 4.55
CA GLN A 96 1.60 -15.36 5.19
C GLN A 96 0.42 -15.28 4.23
N THR A 97 -0.37 -16.35 4.16
CA THR A 97 -1.58 -16.38 3.34
C THR A 97 -2.74 -15.78 4.11
N HIS A 98 -3.38 -14.77 3.53
CA HIS A 98 -4.57 -14.12 4.04
C HIS A 98 -5.66 -14.11 2.97
N THR A 99 -6.92 -13.96 3.35
CA THR A 99 -8.04 -13.77 2.42
C THR A 99 -8.41 -12.30 2.36
N THR A 100 -8.59 -11.73 1.16
CA THR A 100 -9.04 -10.34 1.01
C THR A 100 -10.41 -10.10 1.66
N PRO A 101 -10.66 -8.92 2.25
CA PRO A 101 -9.80 -7.73 2.30
C PRO A 101 -8.71 -7.78 3.40
N VAL A 102 -7.50 -7.28 3.10
CA VAL A 102 -6.34 -7.32 4.01
C VAL A 102 -5.71 -5.94 4.14
N LEU A 103 -5.15 -5.63 5.32
CA LEU A 103 -4.32 -4.44 5.53
C LEU A 103 -2.86 -4.79 5.25
N LEU A 104 -2.18 -3.95 4.47
CA LEU A 104 -0.76 -4.14 4.15
C LEU A 104 0.07 -3.23 5.06
N ALA A 105 1.02 -3.81 5.78
CA ALA A 105 1.94 -3.03 6.61
C ALA A 105 2.97 -2.28 5.74
N TYR A 106 3.77 -1.44 6.40
CA TYR A 106 4.86 -0.73 5.71
C TYR A 106 5.93 -1.72 5.24
N GLY A 107 6.30 -1.66 3.96
CA GLY A 107 7.30 -2.54 3.37
C GLY A 107 6.78 -3.93 3.00
N GLU A 108 5.50 -4.21 3.23
CA GLU A 108 4.85 -5.42 2.74
C GLU A 108 4.32 -5.21 1.31
N ARG A 109 4.38 -6.29 0.53
CA ARG A 109 3.79 -6.45 -0.80
C ARG A 109 2.89 -7.69 -0.79
N ALA A 110 1.86 -7.66 -1.61
CA ALA A 110 0.92 -8.78 -1.80
C ALA A 110 1.11 -9.42 -3.18
N GLU A 111 0.96 -10.75 -3.25
CA GLU A 111 0.91 -11.55 -4.48
C GLU A 111 -0.28 -12.53 -4.41
N LEU A 112 -0.98 -12.77 -5.52
CA LEU A 112 -2.05 -13.77 -5.56
C LEU A 112 -1.52 -15.17 -5.20
N ALA A 113 -2.26 -15.91 -4.37
CA ALA A 113 -1.86 -17.24 -3.92
C ALA A 113 -2.14 -18.33 -4.96
N THR A 114 -3.18 -18.12 -5.79
CA THR A 114 -3.67 -19.05 -6.83
C THR A 114 -3.66 -18.37 -8.21
N GLU A 115 -3.59 -19.17 -9.28
CA GLU A 115 -3.62 -18.70 -10.68
C GLU A 115 -5.04 -18.72 -11.29
N GLU A 116 -6.07 -18.94 -10.46
CA GLU A 116 -7.49 -18.89 -10.83
C GLU A 116 -7.92 -17.52 -11.36
N TYR A 117 -7.28 -16.48 -10.85
CA TYR A 117 -7.55 -15.09 -11.18
C TYR A 117 -6.28 -14.39 -11.64
N ILE A 118 -6.42 -13.50 -12.61
CA ILE A 118 -5.38 -12.63 -13.12
C ILE A 118 -5.75 -11.20 -12.72
N SER A 119 -4.82 -10.48 -12.08
CA SER A 119 -5.02 -9.07 -11.76
C SER A 119 -4.84 -8.21 -13.01
N LEU A 120 -5.73 -7.23 -13.22
CA LEU A 120 -5.57 -6.26 -14.30
C LEU A 120 -4.41 -5.29 -14.05
N THR A 121 -4.08 -5.04 -12.79
CA THR A 121 -2.94 -4.22 -12.38
C THR A 121 -1.78 -5.10 -11.93
N PRO A 122 -0.52 -4.71 -12.22
CA PRO A 122 0.66 -5.42 -11.75
C PRO A 122 0.89 -5.21 -10.25
N VAL A 123 0.36 -4.12 -9.67
CA VAL A 123 0.47 -3.80 -8.25
C VAL A 123 -0.82 -4.21 -7.53
N LEU A 124 -0.70 -5.02 -6.49
CA LEU A 124 -1.81 -5.45 -5.63
C LEU A 124 -1.94 -4.56 -4.39
N GLU A 125 -2.38 -3.32 -4.60
CA GLU A 125 -2.60 -2.34 -3.54
C GLU A 125 -3.87 -1.53 -3.82
N GLY A 126 -4.64 -1.21 -2.77
CA GLY A 126 -5.91 -0.50 -2.87
C GLY A 126 -7.04 -1.40 -3.37
N PHE A 127 -7.67 -0.98 -4.45
CA PHE A 127 -8.78 -1.67 -5.08
C PHE A 127 -8.30 -2.31 -6.38
N VAL A 128 -8.35 -3.64 -6.46
CA VAL A 128 -7.85 -4.38 -7.61
C VAL A 128 -8.99 -5.18 -8.23
N ILE A 129 -9.13 -5.06 -9.54
CA ILE A 129 -10.06 -5.88 -10.31
C ILE A 129 -9.32 -7.13 -10.77
N LEU A 130 -9.94 -8.28 -10.50
CA LEU A 130 -9.48 -9.59 -10.88
C LEU A 130 -10.35 -10.10 -12.03
N LYS A 131 -9.69 -10.64 -13.04
CA LYS A 131 -10.32 -11.37 -14.14
C LYS A 131 -10.15 -12.86 -13.92
N LYS A 132 -11.20 -13.64 -14.15
CA LYS A 132 -11.10 -15.10 -14.10
C LYS A 132 -10.20 -15.61 -15.23
N ASN A 133 -9.28 -16.51 -14.90
CA ASN A 133 -8.38 -17.10 -15.88
C ASN A 133 -9.09 -18.23 -16.65
N GLU A 134 -9.22 -18.07 -17.98
CA GLU A 134 -9.87 -19.04 -18.86
C GLU A 134 -9.02 -20.32 -19.07
N ASN A 135 -7.70 -20.22 -18.86
CA ASN A 135 -6.75 -21.33 -19.03
C ASN A 135 -6.54 -22.13 -17.74
N PHE A 136 -7.28 -21.84 -16.67
CA PHE A 136 -7.12 -22.53 -15.40
C PHE A 136 -7.82 -23.89 -15.44
N THR A 137 -7.04 -24.96 -15.65
CA THR A 137 -7.48 -26.33 -15.44
C THR A 137 -7.29 -26.71 -13.97
N THR A 138 -8.39 -27.02 -13.29
CA THR A 138 -8.46 -27.56 -11.92
C THR A 138 -7.60 -28.79 -11.71
#